data_AF-K9H3U3-F1
#
_entry.id   AF-K9H3U3-F1
#
_cell.length_a   1.000
_cell.length_b   1.000
_cell.length_c   1.000
_cell.angle_alpha   90.00
_cell.angle_beta   90.00
_cell.angle_gamma   90.00
#
_symmetry.space_group_name_H-M   'P 1'
#
loop_
_entity.id
_entity.type
_entity.pdbx_description
1 polymer ?
#
loop_
_entity_poly.entity_id
_entity_poly.type
_entity_poly.pdbx_seq_one_letter_code
_entity_poly.pdbx_strand_id
1 'polypeptide(L)'
;MTTATIDALMLEYAWTVHDFQHLAHSLSLLTAAINADEFEERNFYSDVEALTMAAAESRGHRALLEQLTADDKAVLKRLKGARDRLVYSFFVDHRIDRDNADVVAREAREKLHTLRADIKEGRKVLDRAYAILAEVGEED
;
A
#
# COMPACT_ATOMS: atom_id res chain seq x y z
N MET A 1 19.22 -6.36 27.88
CA MET A 1 19.11 -6.74 26.45
C MET A 1 17.87 -6.17 25.76
N THR A 2 17.04 -5.36 26.43
CA THR A 2 15.74 -4.87 25.91
C THR A 2 15.83 -3.70 24.94
N THR A 3 16.79 -2.78 25.10
CA THR A 3 16.90 -1.57 24.26
C THR A 3 17.22 -1.90 22.79
N ALA A 4 18.20 -2.76 22.53
CA ALA A 4 18.59 -3.14 21.17
C ALA A 4 17.47 -3.85 20.39
N THR A 5 16.63 -4.64 21.08
CA THR A 5 15.49 -5.34 20.48
C THR A 5 14.38 -4.38 20.07
N ILE A 6 14.15 -3.32 20.86
CA ILE A 6 13.16 -2.28 20.56
C ILE A 6 13.67 -1.37 19.43
N ASP A 7 14.93 -0.95 19.47
CA ASP A 7 15.54 -0.13 18.41
C ASP A 7 15.47 -0.82 17.04
N ALA A 8 15.75 -2.13 16.99
CA ALA A 8 15.60 -2.92 15.78
C ALA A 8 14.15 -2.98 15.27
N LEU A 9 13.17 -3.16 16.18
CA LEU A 9 11.75 -3.14 15.82
C LEU A 9 11.32 -1.77 15.28
N MET A 10 11.76 -0.68 15.91
CA MET A 10 11.46 0.68 15.45
C MET A 10 12.05 0.93 14.05
N LEU A 11 13.25 0.42 13.78
CA LEU A 11 13.87 0.50 12.46
C LEU A 11 13.10 -0.33 11.42
N GLU A 12 12.69 -1.55 11.75
CA GLU A 12 11.85 -2.39 10.88
C GLU A 12 10.50 -1.71 10.56
N TYR A 13 9.88 -1.10 11.56
CA TYR A 13 8.67 -0.30 11.41
C TYR A 13 8.90 0.89 10.47
N ALA A 14 9.94 1.68 10.70
CA ALA A 14 10.25 2.87 9.90
C ALA A 14 10.45 2.52 8.41
N TRP A 15 11.18 1.45 8.12
CA TRP A 15 11.35 0.96 6.75
C TRP A 15 10.03 0.47 6.14
N THR A 16 9.19 -0.19 6.92
CA THR A 16 7.87 -0.64 6.43
C THR A 16 6.97 0.54 6.09
N VAL A 17 6.98 1.60 6.92
CA VAL A 17 6.27 2.87 6.63
C VAL A 17 6.81 3.54 5.39
N HIS A 18 8.13 3.64 5.26
CA HIS A 18 8.79 4.20 4.08
C HIS A 18 8.35 3.46 2.81
N ASP A 19 8.42 2.13 2.78
CA ASP A 19 8.04 1.33 1.62
C ASP A 19 6.55 1.50 1.28
N PHE A 20 5.69 1.58 2.31
CA PHE A 20 4.27 1.87 2.12
C PHE A 20 4.05 3.27 1.51
N GLN A 21 4.74 4.30 2.01
CA GLN A 21 4.64 5.66 1.48
C GLN A 21 5.08 5.75 0.02
N HIS A 22 6.15 5.05 -0.35
CA HIS A 22 6.57 4.92 -1.74
C HIS A 22 5.50 4.26 -2.60
N LEU A 23 4.90 3.16 -2.13
CA LEU A 23 3.80 2.50 -2.83
C LEU A 23 2.60 3.43 -3.01
N ALA A 24 2.18 4.12 -1.95
CA ALA A 24 1.07 5.07 -1.98
C ALA A 24 1.33 6.23 -2.96
N HIS A 25 2.55 6.76 -2.97
CA HIS A 25 2.95 7.79 -3.92
C HIS A 25 2.89 7.30 -5.36
N SER A 26 3.45 6.11 -5.65
CA SER A 26 3.37 5.53 -6.99
C SER A 26 1.92 5.25 -7.41
N LEU A 27 1.06 4.84 -6.49
CA LEU A 27 -0.36 4.63 -6.78
C LEU A 27 -1.04 5.96 -7.17
N SER A 28 -0.74 7.04 -6.45
CA SER A 28 -1.22 8.39 -6.77
C SER A 28 -0.72 8.92 -8.11
N LEU A 29 0.52 8.58 -8.50
CA LEU A 29 1.05 8.91 -9.83
C LEU A 29 0.34 8.12 -10.94
N LEU A 30 0.01 6.85 -10.68
CA LEU A 30 -0.74 6.03 -11.64
C LEU A 30 -2.15 6.58 -11.86
N THR A 31 -2.87 6.95 -10.79
CA THR A 31 -4.21 7.54 -10.87
C THR A 31 -4.19 8.90 -11.55
N ALA A 32 -3.13 9.68 -11.35
CA ALA A 32 -2.88 10.89 -12.10
C ALA A 32 -2.76 10.63 -13.61
N ALA A 33 -2.00 9.61 -14.00
CA ALA A 33 -1.72 9.31 -15.41
C ALA A 33 -2.97 8.87 -16.18
N ILE A 34 -3.94 8.26 -15.50
CA ILE A 34 -5.22 7.86 -16.11
C ILE A 34 -6.28 8.96 -16.08
N ASN A 35 -5.91 10.18 -15.67
CA ASN A 35 -6.80 11.35 -15.54
C ASN A 35 -8.07 11.04 -14.73
N ALA A 36 -7.95 10.23 -13.66
CA ALA A 36 -9.09 9.85 -12.84
C ALA A 36 -9.45 10.88 -11.75
N ASP A 37 -8.77 12.04 -11.68
CA ASP A 37 -9.15 13.13 -10.76
C ASP A 37 -8.37 14.45 -10.96
N GLU A 38 -8.99 15.56 -10.54
CA GLU A 38 -8.36 16.87 -10.33
C GLU A 38 -7.32 16.79 -9.19
N PHE A 39 -6.18 17.47 -9.33
CA PHE A 39 -5.00 17.30 -8.46
C PHE A 39 -5.25 17.62 -6.97
N GLU A 40 -6.35 18.30 -6.63
CA GLU A 40 -6.61 18.88 -5.30
C GLU A 40 -7.20 17.90 -4.26
N GLU A 41 -7.74 16.74 -4.65
CA GLU A 41 -8.38 15.77 -3.72
C GLU A 41 -7.66 14.41 -3.56
N ARG A 42 -6.46 14.28 -4.14
CA ARG A 42 -5.73 13.00 -4.16
C ARG A 42 -5.39 12.52 -2.76
N ASN A 43 -6.01 11.40 -2.40
CA ASN A 43 -5.69 10.67 -1.19
C ASN A 43 -5.61 9.17 -1.51
N PHE A 44 -4.84 8.45 -0.70
CA PHE A 44 -4.58 7.03 -0.94
C PHE A 44 -5.85 6.17 -1.10
N TYR A 45 -6.95 6.50 -0.40
CA TYR A 45 -8.16 5.69 -0.45
C TYR A 45 -8.97 5.90 -1.71
N SER A 46 -9.08 7.16 -2.18
CA SER A 46 -9.71 7.48 -3.46
C SER A 46 -8.87 6.93 -4.61
N ASP A 47 -7.55 6.99 -4.50
CA ASP A 47 -6.66 6.44 -5.52
C ASP A 47 -6.85 4.90 -5.67
N VAL A 48 -7.02 4.17 -4.56
CA VAL A 48 -7.36 2.74 -4.60
C VAL A 48 -8.77 2.49 -5.16
N GLU A 49 -9.73 3.39 -4.93
CA GLU A 49 -11.09 3.26 -5.48
C GLU A 49 -11.13 3.46 -6.99
N ALA A 50 -10.40 4.46 -7.49
CA ALA A 50 -10.21 4.69 -8.91
C ALA A 50 -9.78 3.39 -9.61
N LEU A 51 -8.76 2.71 -9.09
CA LEU A 51 -8.22 1.49 -9.71
C LEU A 51 -9.07 0.24 -9.54
N THR A 52 -10.15 0.26 -8.73
CA THR A 52 -10.86 -0.97 -8.36
C THR A 52 -12.37 -0.94 -8.55
N MET A 53 -13.01 0.23 -8.51
CA MET A 53 -14.47 0.35 -8.45
C MET A 53 -15.05 1.55 -9.19
N ALA A 54 -14.23 2.48 -9.67
CA ALA A 54 -14.72 3.67 -10.36
C ALA A 54 -15.21 3.40 -11.78
N ALA A 55 -16.04 4.31 -12.30
CA ALA A 55 -16.34 4.36 -13.73
C ALA A 55 -15.07 4.82 -14.49
N ALA A 56 -14.78 4.21 -15.63
CA ALA A 56 -13.61 4.57 -16.41
C ALA A 56 -13.75 5.97 -17.01
N GLU A 57 -12.79 6.84 -16.72
CA GLU A 57 -12.79 8.26 -17.14
C GLU A 57 -11.93 8.50 -18.39
N SER A 58 -11.05 7.56 -18.73
CA SER A 58 -10.16 7.62 -19.89
C SER A 58 -9.96 6.24 -20.51
N ARG A 59 -9.34 6.19 -21.71
CA ARG A 59 -8.95 4.94 -22.37
C ARG A 59 -7.99 4.12 -21.50
N GLY A 60 -7.00 4.77 -20.90
CA GLY A 60 -6.05 4.14 -19.98
C GLY A 60 -6.74 3.61 -18.71
N HIS A 61 -7.65 4.38 -18.14
CA HIS A 61 -8.45 3.94 -16.99
C HIS A 61 -9.27 2.69 -17.34
N ARG A 62 -9.94 2.68 -18.50
CA ARG A 62 -10.71 1.52 -18.96
C ARG A 62 -9.85 0.28 -19.12
N ALA A 63 -8.69 0.41 -19.79
CA ALA A 63 -7.76 -0.69 -20.00
C ALA A 63 -7.30 -1.30 -18.68
N LEU A 64 -6.96 -0.47 -17.67
CA LEU A 64 -6.64 -0.95 -16.34
C LEU A 64 -7.78 -1.75 -15.70
N LEU A 65 -9.01 -1.20 -15.73
CA LEU A 65 -10.14 -1.86 -15.07
C LEU A 65 -10.53 -3.19 -15.72
N GLU A 66 -10.32 -3.32 -17.02
CA GLU A 66 -10.58 -4.54 -17.80
C GLU A 66 -9.49 -5.61 -17.61
N GLN A 67 -8.22 -5.19 -17.51
CA GLN A 67 -7.08 -6.11 -17.43
C GLN A 67 -6.67 -6.49 -16.00
N LEU A 68 -6.92 -5.63 -15.00
CA LEU A 68 -6.69 -5.97 -13.60
C LEU A 68 -7.67 -7.07 -13.16
N THR A 69 -7.11 -8.17 -12.66
CA THR A 69 -7.88 -9.32 -12.19
C THR A 69 -8.64 -9.00 -10.90
N ALA A 70 -9.59 -9.86 -10.53
CA ALA A 70 -10.28 -9.77 -9.25
C ALA A 70 -9.29 -9.85 -8.06
N ASP A 71 -8.26 -10.67 -8.19
CA ASP A 71 -7.22 -10.84 -7.16
C ASP A 71 -6.36 -9.58 -7.03
N ASP A 72 -6.00 -8.94 -8.14
CA ASP A 72 -5.29 -7.65 -8.13
C ASP A 72 -6.11 -6.59 -7.39
N LYS A 73 -7.40 -6.48 -7.72
CA LYS A 73 -8.32 -5.54 -7.06
C LYS A 73 -8.45 -5.86 -5.57
N ALA A 74 -8.49 -7.13 -5.19
CA ALA A 74 -8.51 -7.54 -3.79
C ALA A 74 -7.22 -7.16 -3.05
N VAL A 75 -6.04 -7.31 -3.69
CA VAL A 75 -4.75 -6.87 -3.14
C VAL A 75 -4.77 -5.36 -2.89
N LEU A 76 -5.15 -4.56 -3.88
CA LEU A 76 -5.22 -3.10 -3.73
C LEU A 76 -6.16 -2.67 -2.59
N LYS A 77 -7.33 -3.31 -2.48
CA LYS A 77 -8.27 -3.05 -1.38
C LYS A 77 -7.69 -3.41 -0.01
N ARG A 78 -6.91 -4.50 0.10
CA ARG A 78 -6.24 -4.86 1.37
C ARG A 78 -5.22 -3.81 1.82
N LEU A 79 -4.61 -3.06 0.90
CA LEU A 79 -3.64 -2.02 1.25
C LEU A 79 -4.26 -0.89 2.09
N LYS A 80 -5.58 -0.63 1.97
CA LYS A 80 -6.31 0.29 2.86
C LYS A 80 -6.18 -0.14 4.33
N GLY A 81 -6.51 -1.39 4.60
CA GLY A 81 -6.36 -1.96 5.94
C GLY A 81 -4.90 -2.11 6.38
N ALA A 82 -3.95 -2.28 5.45
CA ALA A 82 -2.53 -2.26 5.77
C ALA A 82 -2.08 -0.87 6.21
N ARG A 83 -2.51 0.19 5.53
CA ARG A 83 -2.27 1.60 5.90
C ARG A 83 -2.78 1.89 7.29
N ASP A 84 -4.04 1.55 7.56
CA ASP A 84 -4.67 1.87 8.84
C ASP A 84 -3.92 1.23 10.00
N ARG A 85 -3.57 -0.06 9.83
CA ARG A 85 -2.82 -0.81 10.82
C ARG A 85 -1.42 -0.26 11.03
N LEU A 86 -0.74 0.15 9.96
CA LEU A 86 0.63 0.63 10.04
C LEU A 86 0.72 2.06 10.61
N VAL A 87 -0.17 2.95 10.19
CA VAL A 87 -0.09 4.39 10.48
C VAL A 87 -0.87 4.77 11.74
N TYR A 88 -2.02 4.14 12.00
CA TYR A 88 -2.92 4.58 13.08
C TYR A 88 -2.95 3.64 14.27
N SER A 89 -2.87 2.32 14.07
CA SER A 89 -3.09 1.36 15.16
C SER A 89 -1.84 0.62 15.64
N PHE A 90 -0.72 0.63 14.90
CA PHE A 90 0.41 -0.28 15.18
C PHE A 90 0.89 -0.25 16.63
N PHE A 91 1.23 0.93 17.16
CA PHE A 91 1.71 1.08 18.54
C PHE A 91 0.59 1.19 19.58
N VAL A 92 -0.66 1.38 19.13
CA VAL A 92 -1.84 1.27 20.01
C VAL A 92 -2.07 -0.21 20.33
N ASP A 93 -1.98 -1.07 19.31
CA ASP A 93 -2.19 -2.52 19.41
C ASP A 93 -0.99 -3.22 20.06
N HIS A 94 0.23 -2.69 19.89
CA HIS A 94 1.49 -3.26 20.39
C HIS A 94 2.17 -2.32 21.38
N ARG A 95 1.47 -1.98 22.45
CA ARG A 95 2.04 -1.15 23.51
C ARG A 95 3.13 -1.93 24.25
N ILE A 96 4.35 -1.42 24.20
CA ILE A 96 5.53 -2.00 24.84
C ILE A 96 5.68 -1.42 26.26
N ASP A 97 5.49 -2.27 27.27
CA ASP A 97 5.80 -1.97 28.66
C ASP A 97 7.02 -2.81 29.12
N ARG A 98 7.64 -2.44 30.24
CA ARG A 98 8.89 -3.07 30.70
C ARG A 98 8.75 -4.58 30.96
N ASP A 99 7.57 -5.02 31.37
CA ASP A 99 7.31 -6.40 31.82
C ASP A 99 6.85 -7.33 30.69
N ASN A 100 6.49 -6.80 29.52
CA ASN A 100 5.98 -7.57 28.37
C ASN A 100 6.78 -7.34 27.07
N ALA A 101 7.88 -6.57 27.14
CA ALA A 101 8.59 -6.07 25.97
C ALA A 101 8.98 -7.15 24.95
N ASP A 102 9.49 -8.30 25.41
CA ASP A 102 9.95 -9.36 24.51
C ASP A 102 8.80 -10.05 23.76
N VAL A 103 7.65 -10.23 24.41
CA VAL A 103 6.45 -10.85 23.81
C VAL A 103 5.83 -9.89 22.79
N VAL A 104 5.59 -8.64 23.20
CA VAL A 104 5.00 -7.61 22.33
C VAL A 104 5.91 -7.33 21.14
N ALA A 105 7.23 -7.27 21.33
CA ALA A 105 8.16 -7.05 20.22
C ALA A 105 8.16 -8.20 19.21
N ARG A 106 7.97 -9.45 19.64
CA ARG A 106 7.84 -10.60 18.74
C ARG A 106 6.55 -10.52 17.93
N GLU A 107 5.42 -10.29 18.59
CA GLU A 107 4.10 -10.16 17.93
C GLU A 107 4.08 -8.99 16.94
N ALA A 108 4.66 -7.85 17.33
CA ALA A 108 4.80 -6.67 16.48
C ALA A 108 5.64 -6.98 15.22
N ARG A 109 6.73 -7.76 15.34
CA ARG A 109 7.53 -8.20 14.18
C ARG A 109 6.76 -9.13 13.26
N GLU A 110 6.04 -10.11 13.80
CA GLU A 110 5.20 -11.00 13.00
C GLU A 110 4.15 -10.19 12.22
N LYS A 111 3.56 -9.18 12.86
CA LYS A 111 2.60 -8.30 12.21
C LYS A 111 3.25 -7.45 11.12
N LEU A 112 4.43 -6.89 11.35
CA LEU A 112 5.21 -6.16 10.34
C LEU A 112 5.55 -7.05 9.14
N HIS A 113 5.90 -8.31 9.37
CA HIS A 113 6.18 -9.25 8.30
C HIS A 113 4.96 -9.46 7.40
N THR A 114 3.75 -9.62 7.98
CA THR A 114 2.52 -9.69 7.19
C THR A 114 2.27 -8.40 6.40
N LEU A 115 2.43 -7.23 7.01
CA LEU A 115 2.22 -5.95 6.34
C LEU A 115 3.22 -5.74 5.18
N ARG A 116 4.48 -6.13 5.37
CA ARG A 116 5.51 -6.09 4.32
C ARG A 116 5.17 -7.01 3.14
N ALA A 117 4.61 -8.19 3.42
CA ALA A 117 4.14 -9.08 2.36
C ALA A 117 2.99 -8.43 1.56
N ASP A 118 2.00 -7.83 2.24
CA ASP A 118 0.91 -7.11 1.57
C ASP A 118 1.43 -5.94 0.72
N ILE A 119 2.39 -5.15 1.23
CA ILE A 119 3.04 -4.06 0.49
C ILE A 119 3.76 -4.58 -0.76
N LYS A 120 4.50 -5.69 -0.64
CA LYS A 120 5.22 -6.30 -1.76
C LYS A 120 4.27 -6.82 -2.83
N GLU A 121 3.16 -7.45 -2.45
CA GLU A 121 2.14 -7.87 -3.42
C GLU A 121 1.47 -6.65 -4.07
N GLY A 122 1.17 -5.61 -3.29
CA GLY A 122 0.66 -4.33 -3.82
C GLY A 122 1.59 -3.72 -4.86
N ARG A 123 2.91 -3.77 -4.63
CA ARG A 123 3.90 -3.28 -5.59
C ARG A 123 3.84 -4.06 -6.90
N LYS A 124 3.74 -5.39 -6.86
CA LYS A 124 3.63 -6.21 -8.08
C LYS A 124 2.37 -5.89 -8.89
N VAL A 125 1.24 -5.64 -8.21
CA VAL A 125 0.01 -5.22 -8.88
C VAL A 125 0.22 -3.87 -9.56
N LEU A 126 0.88 -2.93 -8.88
CA LEU A 126 1.15 -1.61 -9.44
C LEU A 126 2.10 -1.67 -10.64
N ASP A 127 3.15 -2.50 -10.58
CA ASP A 127 4.06 -2.70 -11.70
C ASP A 127 3.32 -3.26 -12.93
N ARG A 128 2.35 -4.19 -12.73
CA ARG A 128 1.46 -4.66 -13.81
C ARG A 128 0.57 -3.55 -14.36
N ALA A 129 -0.01 -2.72 -13.49
CA ALA A 129 -0.86 -1.62 -13.90
C ALA A 129 -0.08 -0.59 -14.74
N TYR A 130 1.16 -0.27 -14.36
CA TYR A 130 2.02 0.58 -15.19
C TYR A 130 2.33 -0.04 -16.56
N ALA A 131 2.57 -1.35 -16.63
CA ALA A 131 2.79 -2.03 -17.91
C ALA A 131 1.55 -1.92 -18.83
N ILE A 132 0.35 -2.13 -18.29
CA ILE A 132 -0.90 -1.97 -19.04
C ILE A 132 -1.03 -0.54 -19.61
N LEU A 133 -0.71 0.49 -18.83
CA LEU A 133 -0.78 1.86 -19.33
C LEU A 133 0.28 2.18 -20.39
N ALA A 134 1.48 1.60 -20.26
CA ALA A 134 2.52 1.77 -21.26
C ALA A 134 2.07 1.21 -22.62
N GLU A 135 1.45 0.03 -22.63
CA GLU A 135 0.91 -0.59 -23.86
C GLU A 135 -0.16 0.29 -24.52
N VAL A 136 -1.04 0.94 -23.74
CA VAL A 136 -2.09 1.83 -24.28
C VAL A 136 -1.51 3.12 -24.84
N GLY A 137 -0.39 3.62 -24.30
CA GLY A 137 0.27 4.85 -24.75
C GLY A 137 1.10 4.71 -26.02
N GLU A 138 1.43 3.48 -26.44
CA GLU A 138 2.17 3.20 -27.68
C GLU A 138 1.28 3.07 -28.93
N GLU A 139 -0.05 3.05 -28.76
CA GLU A 139 -1.03 2.87 -29.84
C GLU A 139 -1.50 4.19 -30.50
N ASP A 140 -0.88 5.33 -30.16
CA ASP A 140 -1.14 6.68 -30.71
C ASP A 140 0.06 7.20 -31.53
#